data_AF-A0A7J7NB80-F1
#
_entry.id   AF-A0A7J7NB80-F1
#
_cell.length_a   1.000
_cell.length_b   1.000
_cell.length_c   1.000
_cell.angle_alpha   90.00
_cell.angle_beta   90.00
_cell.angle_gamma   90.00
#
_symmetry.space_group_name_H-M   'P 1'
#
loop_
_entity.id
_entity.type
_entity.pdbx_description
1 polymer ?
#
loop_
_entity_poly.entity_id
_entity_poly.type
_entity_poly.pdbx_seq_one_letter_code
_entity_poly.pdbx_strand_id
1 'polypeptide(L)'
;MELAKMNRRVRQKLCTSTLTGKQYVHELIQGLATNMYNMMRINPDSFRSFAAHFRDTELLKVSMHINVEEKLVIFMHIIAHKMSNRAANSRFQHSAATTSKIFHEVLDAMMIFQKEMIVPPKFD
;
A
#
# COMPACT_ATOMS: atom_id res chain seq x y z
N MET A 1 13.53 -19.14 -46.65
CA MET A 1 12.82 -17.99 -46.05
C MET A 1 12.27 -18.46 -44.71
N GLU A 2 13.10 -18.51 -43.67
CA GLU A 2 12.67 -18.95 -42.33
C GLU A 2 12.08 -17.78 -41.56
N LEU A 3 10.83 -17.93 -41.12
CA LEU A 3 10.21 -16.99 -40.19
C LEU A 3 10.94 -17.04 -38.85
N ALA A 4 11.58 -15.93 -38.47
CA ALA A 4 12.03 -15.69 -37.11
C ALA A 4 10.83 -15.86 -36.15
N LYS A 5 10.78 -17.00 -35.45
CA LYS A 5 9.84 -17.21 -34.35
C LYS A 5 10.19 -16.19 -33.27
N MET A 6 9.41 -15.11 -33.20
CA MET A 6 9.49 -14.13 -32.14
C MET A 6 9.22 -14.85 -30.80
N ASN A 7 10.29 -15.16 -30.08
CA ASN A 7 10.23 -15.69 -28.71
C ASN A 7 9.55 -14.65 -27.82
N ARG A 8 8.22 -14.65 -27.78
CA ARG A 8 7.47 -13.91 -26.77
C ARG A 8 7.85 -14.53 -25.43
N ARG A 9 8.68 -13.82 -24.66
CA ARG A 9 8.94 -14.18 -23.26
C ARG A 9 7.59 -14.28 -22.56
N VAL A 10 7.17 -15.48 -22.20
CA VAL A 10 5.97 -15.67 -21.39
C VAL A 10 6.27 -14.99 -20.05
N ARG A 11 5.60 -13.86 -19.79
CA ARG A 11 5.80 -13.12 -18.55
C ARG A 11 5.31 -14.00 -17.42
N GLN A 12 6.23 -14.49 -16.59
CA GLN A 12 5.89 -15.31 -15.44
C GLN A 12 4.88 -14.57 -14.56
N LYS A 13 3.80 -15.28 -14.18
CA LYS A 13 2.78 -14.74 -13.30
C LYS A 13 3.43 -14.47 -11.94
N LEU A 14 3.49 -13.20 -11.55
CA LEU A 14 4.12 -12.78 -10.28
C LEU A 14 3.16 -12.98 -9.08
N CYS A 15 1.85 -12.98 -9.34
CA CYS A 15 0.80 -13.14 -8.33
C CYS A 15 0.29 -14.59 -8.36
N THR A 16 0.84 -15.42 -7.47
CA THR A 16 0.55 -16.85 -7.37
C THR A 16 0.15 -17.29 -5.96
N SER A 17 0.16 -16.38 -4.98
CA SER A 17 -0.21 -16.70 -3.60
C SER A 17 -1.71 -16.91 -3.48
N THR A 18 -2.11 -17.88 -2.66
CA THR A 18 -3.50 -18.06 -2.23
C THR A 18 -3.96 -16.94 -1.30
N LEU A 19 -3.03 -16.38 -0.50
CA LEU A 19 -3.29 -15.24 0.36
C LEU A 19 -3.31 -13.96 -0.47
N THR A 20 -4.50 -13.37 -0.62
CA THR A 20 -4.70 -12.09 -1.30
C THR A 20 -4.15 -10.92 -0.49
N GLY A 21 -3.87 -9.78 -1.14
CA GLY A 21 -3.47 -8.54 -0.45
C GLY A 21 -4.45 -8.14 0.64
N LYS A 22 -5.75 -8.19 0.34
CA LYS A 22 -6.82 -7.92 1.31
C LYS A 22 -6.78 -8.84 2.54
N GLN A 23 -6.58 -10.15 2.36
CA GLN A 23 -6.49 -11.09 3.48
C GLN A 23 -5.24 -10.84 4.32
N TYR A 24 -4.10 -10.61 3.68
CA TYR A 24 -2.86 -10.26 4.38
C TYR A 24 -3.00 -8.98 5.22
N VAL A 25 -3.63 -7.95 4.66
CA VAL A 25 -3.90 -6.69 5.36
C VAL A 25 -4.82 -6.91 6.55
N HIS A 26 -5.86 -7.72 6.39
CA HIS A 26 -6.78 -8.06 7.48
C HIS A 26 -6.04 -8.76 8.63
N GLU A 27 -5.22 -9.77 8.32
CA GLU A 27 -4.38 -10.47 9.31
C GLU A 27 -3.42 -9.51 10.01
N LEU A 28 -2.82 -8.57 9.28
CA LEU A 28 -1.88 -7.60 9.85
C LEU A 28 -2.55 -6.64 10.83
N ILE A 29 -3.77 -6.18 10.52
CA ILE A 29 -4.52 -5.23 11.35
C ILE A 29 -5.13 -5.92 12.58
N GLN A 30 -5.60 -7.16 12.44
CA GLN A 30 -6.24 -7.92 13.53
C GLN A 30 -5.23 -8.73 14.37
N GLY A 31 -4.01 -8.90 13.87
CA GLY A 31 -2.98 -9.69 14.53
C GLY A 31 -2.27 -8.96 15.68
N LEU A 32 -1.09 -9.47 16.04
CA LEU A 32 -0.28 -8.92 17.12
C LEU A 32 0.21 -7.50 16.79
N ALA A 33 0.09 -6.59 17.77
CA ALA A 33 0.53 -5.20 17.62
C ALA A 33 2.02 -5.07 17.22
N THR A 34 2.86 -5.98 17.69
CA THR A 34 4.29 -6.07 17.32
C THR A 34 4.49 -6.34 15.84
N ASN A 35 3.66 -7.18 15.21
CA ASN A 35 3.75 -7.46 13.78
C ASN A 35 3.44 -6.21 12.95
N MET A 36 2.40 -5.47 13.36
CA MET A 36 2.03 -4.23 12.69
C MET A 36 3.12 -3.18 12.79
N TYR A 37 3.69 -2.99 13.98
CA TYR A 37 4.80 -2.07 14.18
C TYR A 37 6.04 -2.50 13.38
N ASN A 38 6.36 -3.80 13.35
CA ASN A 38 7.49 -4.31 12.60
C ASN A 38 7.36 -4.10 11.09
N MET A 39 6.15 -4.21 10.56
CA MET A 39 5.87 -4.13 9.11
C MET A 39 5.56 -2.72 8.61
N MET A 40 5.01 -1.85 9.47
CA MET A 40 4.50 -0.53 9.06
C MET A 40 5.03 0.64 9.90
N ARG A 41 5.78 0.37 10.97
CA ARG A 41 6.32 1.39 11.90
C ARG A 41 5.25 2.27 12.56
N ILE A 42 4.02 1.76 12.63
CA ILE A 42 2.88 2.39 13.29
C ILE A 42 2.20 1.36 14.18
N ASN A 43 1.76 1.78 15.37
CA ASN A 43 0.97 0.91 16.25
C ASN A 43 -0.48 0.76 15.73
N PRO A 44 -1.23 -0.25 16.18
CA PRO A 44 -2.58 -0.52 15.67
C PRO A 44 -3.60 0.58 15.90
N ASP A 45 -3.61 1.21 17.07
CA ASP A 45 -4.58 2.25 17.41
C ASP A 45 -4.35 3.51 16.58
N SER A 46 -3.09 3.95 16.49
CA SER A 46 -2.70 5.06 15.62
C SER A 46 -3.03 4.76 14.16
N PHE A 47 -2.81 3.52 13.68
CA PHE A 47 -3.22 3.18 12.31
C PHE A 47 -4.74 3.22 12.12
N ARG A 48 -5.54 2.77 13.09
CA ARG A 48 -7.00 2.84 13.01
C ARG A 48 -7.48 4.30 12.91
N SER A 49 -6.98 5.18 13.78
CA SER A 49 -7.29 6.61 13.72
C SER A 49 -6.82 7.24 12.40
N PHE A 50 -5.63 6.85 11.94
CA PHE A 50 -5.05 7.33 10.68
C PHE A 50 -5.89 6.91 9.46
N ALA A 51 -6.25 5.64 9.36
CA ALA A 51 -7.09 5.12 8.29
C ALA A 51 -8.51 5.68 8.33
N ALA A 52 -9.07 5.89 9.53
CA ALA A 52 -10.37 6.56 9.69
C ALA A 52 -10.31 7.99 9.17
N HIS A 53 -9.29 8.76 9.56
CA HIS A 53 -9.11 10.13 9.06
C HIS A 53 -9.10 10.19 7.53
N PHE A 54 -8.27 9.38 6.86
CA PHE A 54 -8.18 9.37 5.39
C PHE A 54 -9.48 8.95 4.69
N ARG A 55 -10.30 8.12 5.35
CA ARG A 55 -11.60 7.70 4.85
C ARG A 55 -12.64 8.79 5.03
N ASP A 56 -12.70 9.38 6.23
CA ASP A 56 -13.75 10.31 6.65
C ASP A 56 -13.56 11.70 6.01
N THR A 57 -12.32 12.10 5.72
CA THR A 57 -12.00 13.31 4.93
C THR A 57 -12.04 13.07 3.42
N GLU A 58 -12.37 11.86 2.98
CA GLU A 58 -12.36 11.42 1.59
C GLU A 58 -11.02 11.60 0.84
N LEU A 59 -9.91 11.80 1.56
CA LEU A 59 -8.56 11.88 0.99
C LEU A 59 -8.21 10.61 0.21
N LEU A 60 -8.71 9.46 0.67
CA LEU A 60 -8.64 8.20 -0.06
C LEU A 60 -10.02 7.58 -0.20
N LYS A 61 -10.31 7.11 -1.41
CA LYS A 61 -11.55 6.39 -1.75
C LYS A 61 -11.25 4.93 -2.04
N VAL A 62 -12.24 4.10 -1.73
CA VAL A 62 -12.23 2.68 -2.14
C VAL A 62 -12.16 2.61 -3.66
N SER A 63 -11.29 1.74 -4.18
CA SER A 63 -11.27 1.36 -5.59
C SER A 63 -11.90 -0.02 -5.76
N MET A 64 -12.25 -0.39 -6.99
CA MET A 64 -13.07 -1.58 -7.31
C MET A 64 -12.79 -2.84 -6.47
N HIS A 65 -11.52 -3.12 -6.12
CA HIS A 65 -11.13 -4.29 -5.33
C HIS A 65 -10.19 -3.98 -4.15
N ILE A 66 -9.93 -2.71 -3.83
CA ILE A 66 -8.89 -2.29 -2.89
C ILE A 66 -9.44 -1.20 -1.97
N ASN A 67 -9.52 -1.50 -0.68
CA ASN A 67 -10.03 -0.57 0.34
C ASN A 67 -8.94 0.42 0.81
N VAL A 68 -9.35 1.42 1.60
CA VAL A 68 -8.46 2.49 2.08
C VAL A 68 -7.32 1.90 2.92
N GLU A 69 -7.63 0.94 3.79
CA GLU A 69 -6.65 0.29 4.65
C GLU A 69 -5.59 -0.43 3.85
N GLU A 70 -5.97 -1.21 2.83
CA GLU A 70 -5.02 -1.92 1.97
C GLU A 70 -4.13 -0.94 1.21
N LYS A 71 -4.68 0.18 0.70
CA LYS A 71 -3.88 1.23 0.08
C LYS A 71 -2.83 1.77 1.04
N LEU A 72 -3.24 2.13 2.26
CA LEU A 72 -2.36 2.66 3.29
C LEU A 72 -1.30 1.64 3.72
N VAL A 73 -1.69 0.37 3.91
CA VAL A 73 -0.74 -0.70 4.27
C VAL A 73 0.29 -0.90 3.17
N ILE A 74 -0.11 -0.95 1.89
CA ILE A 74 0.82 -1.08 0.77
C ILE A 74 1.86 0.04 0.80
N PHE A 75 1.41 1.30 0.91
CA PHE A 75 2.30 2.45 0.93
C PHE A 75 3.25 2.42 2.14
N MET A 76 2.71 2.25 3.34
CA MET A 76 3.48 2.24 4.60
C MET A 76 4.51 1.12 4.61
N HIS A 77 4.14 -0.08 4.15
CA HIS A 77 5.05 -1.21 4.06
C HIS A 77 6.19 -0.95 3.05
N ILE A 78 5.89 -0.31 1.91
CA ILE A 78 6.91 0.07 0.92
C ILE A 78 7.94 1.01 1.52
N ILE A 79 7.50 2.10 2.17
CA ILE A 79 8.42 3.10 2.74
C ILE A 79 9.17 2.57 3.97
N ALA A 80 8.51 1.78 4.82
CA ALA A 80 9.10 1.22 6.04
C ALA A 80 10.28 0.28 5.77
N HIS A 81 10.26 -0.40 4.63
CA HIS A 81 11.24 -1.44 4.28
C HIS A 81 12.03 -1.16 3.00
N LYS A 82 11.91 0.04 2.41
CA LYS A 82 12.52 0.37 1.11
C LYS A 82 12.20 -0.69 0.04
N MET A 83 10.96 -1.15 0.04
CA MET A 83 10.55 -2.30 -0.78
C MET A 83 10.45 -1.90 -2.26
N SER A 84 10.99 -2.73 -3.15
CA SER A 84 10.78 -2.52 -4.59
C SER A 84 9.34 -2.80 -5.02
N ASN A 85 8.86 -2.14 -6.09
CA ASN A 85 7.54 -2.43 -6.67
C ASN A 85 7.33 -3.92 -6.95
N ARG A 86 8.37 -4.65 -7.41
CA ARG A 86 8.27 -6.11 -7.65
C ARG A 86 8.02 -6.89 -6.36
N ALA A 87 8.71 -6.55 -5.28
CA ALA A 87 8.51 -7.20 -3.98
C ALA A 87 7.12 -6.89 -3.41
N ALA A 88 6.66 -5.64 -3.52
CA ALA A 88 5.31 -5.25 -3.11
C ALA A 88 4.22 -5.99 -3.91
N ASN A 89 4.36 -6.10 -5.23
CA ASN A 89 3.46 -6.89 -6.08
C ASN A 89 3.35 -8.34 -5.62
N SER A 90 4.50 -8.96 -5.32
CA SER A 90 4.56 -10.34 -4.83
C SER A 90 3.97 -10.48 -3.43
N ARG A 91 4.06 -9.46 -2.57
CA ARG A 91 3.45 -9.50 -1.24
C ARG A 91 1.93 -9.34 -1.30
N PHE A 92 1.47 -8.30 -1.97
CA PHE A 92 0.06 -7.90 -1.96
C PHE A 92 -0.76 -8.49 -3.11
N GLN A 93 -0.13 -9.29 -3.98
CA GLN A 93 -0.78 -9.98 -5.10
C GLN A 93 -1.45 -9.03 -6.10
N HIS A 94 -0.83 -7.87 -6.32
CA HIS A 94 -1.28 -6.86 -7.27
C HIS A 94 -0.32 -6.71 -8.45
N SER A 95 -0.85 -6.22 -9.57
CA SER A 95 -0.01 -5.90 -10.73
C SER A 95 0.92 -4.73 -10.42
N ALA A 96 2.05 -4.63 -11.14
CA ALA A 96 2.96 -3.50 -11.01
C ALA A 96 2.29 -2.13 -11.26
N ALA A 97 1.34 -2.09 -12.21
CA ALA A 97 0.57 -0.89 -12.49
C ALA A 97 -0.34 -0.52 -11.32
N THR A 98 -1.02 -1.52 -10.73
CA THR A 98 -1.90 -1.35 -9.58
C THR A 98 -1.12 -0.84 -8.36
N THR A 99 -0.02 -1.50 -7.99
CA THR A 99 0.81 -1.10 -6.85
C THR A 99 1.41 0.29 -7.05
N SER A 100 1.90 0.60 -8.25
CA SER A 100 2.41 1.94 -8.56
C SER A 100 1.31 2.99 -8.44
N LYS A 101 0.11 2.71 -8.96
CA LYS A 101 -1.03 3.63 -8.84
C LYS A 101 -1.38 3.91 -7.38
N ILE A 102 -1.51 2.86 -6.57
CA ILE A 102 -1.79 2.99 -5.13
C ILE A 102 -0.72 3.80 -4.42
N PHE A 103 0.56 3.55 -4.71
CA PHE A 103 1.65 4.27 -4.08
C PHE A 103 1.54 5.79 -4.31
N HIS A 104 1.24 6.21 -5.54
CA HIS A 104 1.11 7.63 -5.87
C HIS A 104 -0.20 8.23 -5.31
N GLU A 105 -1.32 7.49 -5.38
CA GLU A 105 -2.59 7.94 -4.75
C GLU A 105 -2.41 8.24 -3.26
N VAL A 106 -1.72 7.34 -2.54
CA VAL A 106 -1.46 7.54 -1.11
C VAL A 106 -0.43 8.64 -0.88
N LEU A 107 0.61 8.75 -1.71
CA LEU A 107 1.59 9.83 -1.61
C LEU A 107 0.92 11.20 -1.74
N ASP A 108 0.07 11.39 -2.75
CA ASP A 108 -0.63 12.66 -2.96
C ASP A 108 -1.54 13.01 -1.77
N ALA A 109 -2.27 12.02 -1.25
CA ALA A 109 -3.10 12.19 -0.05
C ALA A 109 -2.25 12.54 1.18
N MET A 110 -1.06 11.93 1.34
CA MET A 110 -0.11 12.24 2.42
C MET A 110 0.42 13.66 2.32
N MET A 111 0.69 14.17 1.11
CA MET A 111 1.16 15.54 0.90
C MET A 111 0.10 16.59 1.27
N ILE A 112 -1.19 16.23 1.19
CA ILE A 112 -2.29 17.07 1.69
C ILE A 112 -2.33 16.99 3.22
N PHE A 113 -2.41 15.77 3.76
CA PHE A 113 -2.46 15.50 5.19
C PHE A 113 -1.29 16.14 5.97
N GLN A 114 -0.09 16.13 5.40
CA GLN A 114 1.09 16.74 6.00
C GLN A 114 0.87 18.23 6.34
N LYS A 115 0.15 18.97 5.50
CA LYS A 115 -0.10 20.41 5.70
C LYS A 115 -0.98 20.69 6.91
N GLU A 116 -1.83 19.73 7.28
CA GLU A 116 -2.70 19.81 8.46
C GLU A 116 -1.94 19.43 9.74
N MET A 117 -1.02 18.46 9.65
CA MET A 117 -0.34 17.90 10.82
C MET A 117 0.97 18.61 11.17
N ILE A 118 1.74 19.04 10.18
CA ILE A 118 3.05 19.68 10.36
C ILE A 118 2.86 21.18 10.20
N VAL A 119 2.36 21.80 11.26
CA VAL A 119 2.17 23.25 11.34
C VAL A 119 3.26 23.84 12.25
N PRO A 120 3.97 24.91 11.83
CA PRO A 120 4.90 25.59 12.71
C PRO A 120 4.20 26.04 14.00
N PRO A 121 4.85 25.92 15.16
CA PRO A 121 4.31 26.51 16.38
C PRO A 121 4.13 28.01 16.18
N LYS A 122 2.97 28.53 16.58
CA LYS A 122 2.76 29.98 16.65
C LYS A 122 3.56 30.49 17.85
N PHE A 123 4.56 31.31 17.59
CA PHE A 123 5.22 32.09 18.63
C PHE A 123 4.53 33.45 18.65
N ASP A 124 3.70 33.67 19.66
CA ASP A 124 3.10 34.97 19.97
C ASP A 124 4.17 35.92 20.55
#